data_AF-A0A388TD48-F1
#
_entry.id   AF-A0A388TD48-F1
#
_cell.length_a   1.000
_cell.length_b   1.000
_cell.length_c   1.000
_cell.angle_alpha   90.00
_cell.angle_beta   90.00
_cell.angle_gamma   90.00
#
_symmetry.space_group_name_H-M   'P 1'
#
loop_
_entity.id
_entity.type
_entity.pdbx_description
1 polymer ?
#
loop_
_entity_poly.entity_id
_entity_poly.type
_entity_poly.pdbx_seq_one_letter_code
_entity_poly.pdbx_strand_id
1 'polypeptide(L)'
;MEIGLGFAAADLPGSQVQDEIFYKRGKVWHKTNNAGGIEGGLSNGENIIVRLAFKPIPTLMRPLQTIDWRTKKAAAAHVERADTCSVEAGAVIAENIAAFVLADAFLEKFGGDSLAEIKKRV
;
A
#
# COMPACT_ATOMS: atom_id res chain seq x y z
N MET A 1 -5.76 1.46 -4.03
CA MET A 1 -4.92 0.62 -3.14
C MET A 1 -5.70 -0.63 -2.86
N GLU A 2 -5.01 -1.74 -2.70
CA GLU A 2 -5.60 -3.00 -2.28
C GLU A 2 -4.68 -3.73 -1.29
N ILE A 3 -5.26 -4.59 -0.45
CA ILE A 3 -4.54 -5.40 0.55
C ILE A 3 -4.82 -6.88 0.23
N GLY A 4 -3.77 -7.71 0.23
CA GLY A 4 -3.90 -9.15 -0.08
C GLY A 4 -4.44 -9.40 -1.48
N LEU A 5 -5.50 -10.21 -1.59
CA LEU A 5 -6.24 -10.44 -2.84
C LEU A 5 -6.90 -9.18 -3.38
N GLY A 6 -7.20 -8.21 -2.53
CA GLY A 6 -7.67 -6.92 -2.98
C GLY A 6 -8.99 -6.97 -3.73
N PHE A 7 -9.05 -6.32 -4.89
CA PHE A 7 -10.25 -6.33 -5.73
C PHE A 7 -10.61 -7.74 -6.22
N ALA A 8 -9.64 -8.64 -6.40
CA ALA A 8 -9.89 -10.00 -6.86
C ALA A 8 -10.72 -10.84 -5.86
N ALA A 9 -10.74 -10.47 -4.57
CA ALA A 9 -11.58 -11.15 -3.59
C ALA A 9 -13.09 -10.98 -3.87
N ALA A 10 -13.49 -9.90 -4.56
CA ALA A 10 -14.90 -9.65 -4.90
C ALA A 10 -15.44 -10.63 -5.96
N ASP A 11 -14.55 -11.23 -6.76
CA ASP A 11 -14.90 -12.17 -7.82
C ASP A 11 -14.86 -13.63 -7.37
N LEU A 12 -14.55 -13.89 -6.09
CA LEU A 12 -14.35 -15.23 -5.54
C LEU A 12 -15.43 -15.58 -4.50
N PRO A 13 -15.84 -16.86 -4.41
CA PRO A 13 -16.70 -17.31 -3.33
C PRO A 13 -15.95 -17.22 -1.99
N GLY A 14 -16.69 -16.99 -0.90
CA GLY A 14 -16.09 -16.86 0.44
C GLY A 14 -15.21 -18.07 0.84
N SER A 15 -15.53 -19.27 0.36
CA SER A 15 -14.73 -20.49 0.59
C SER A 15 -13.32 -20.45 -0.02
N GLN A 16 -13.03 -19.51 -0.91
CA GLN A 16 -11.72 -19.30 -1.53
C GLN A 16 -11.03 -18.01 -1.07
N VAL A 17 -11.71 -17.16 -0.29
CA VAL A 17 -11.19 -15.87 0.16
C VAL A 17 -10.63 -15.93 1.58
N GLN A 18 -11.28 -16.69 2.46
CA GLN A 18 -10.88 -16.72 3.87
C GLN A 18 -9.55 -17.44 4.08
N ASP A 19 -8.76 -16.95 5.03
CA ASP A 19 -7.54 -17.59 5.48
C ASP A 19 -7.84 -18.53 6.64
N GLU A 20 -7.75 -19.85 6.41
CA GLU A 20 -8.00 -20.84 7.44
C GLU A 20 -6.92 -20.78 8.53
N ILE A 21 -7.37 -20.83 9.79
CA ILE A 21 -6.53 -20.70 10.98
C ILE A 21 -6.16 -22.09 11.50
N PHE A 22 -4.86 -22.35 11.65
CA PHE A 22 -4.32 -23.60 12.16
C PHE A 22 -3.48 -23.37 13.42
N TYR A 23 -3.36 -24.40 14.25
CA TYR A 23 -2.55 -24.37 15.46
C TYR A 23 -1.53 -25.52 15.45
N LYS A 24 -0.24 -25.19 15.58
CA LYS A 24 0.84 -26.18 15.64
C LYS A 24 1.99 -25.69 16.51
N ARG A 25 2.47 -26.55 17.43
CA ARG A 25 3.61 -26.28 18.31
C ARG A 25 3.50 -24.96 19.08
N GLY A 26 2.33 -24.66 19.63
CA GLY A 26 2.14 -23.44 20.43
C GLY A 26 1.90 -22.17 19.62
N LYS A 27 1.81 -22.26 18.28
CA LYS A 27 1.65 -21.09 17.40
C LYS A 27 0.42 -21.23 16.51
N VAL A 28 -0.31 -20.13 16.41
CA VAL A 28 -1.34 -19.92 15.38
C VAL A 28 -0.63 -19.56 14.07
N TRP A 29 -1.08 -20.12 12.95
CA TRP A 29 -0.59 -19.79 11.62
C TRP A 29 -1.69 -19.98 10.58
N HIS A 30 -1.57 -19.27 9.45
CA HIS A 30 -2.51 -19.37 8.34
C HIS A 30 -1.88 -20.14 7.18
N LYS A 31 -2.67 -20.97 6.50
CA LYS A 31 -2.18 -21.71 5.33
C LYS A 31 -2.02 -20.82 4.09
N THR A 32 -2.82 -19.78 4.01
CA THR A 32 -2.84 -18.77 2.94
C THR A 32 -2.75 -17.38 3.56
N ASN A 33 -2.53 -16.37 2.73
CA ASN A 33 -2.49 -14.97 3.14
C ASN A 33 -3.29 -14.10 2.17
N ASN A 34 -4.54 -14.50 1.94
CA ASN A 34 -5.48 -13.84 1.06
C ASN A 34 -5.92 -12.48 1.61
N ALA A 35 -6.01 -12.35 2.94
CA ALA A 35 -6.29 -11.10 3.65
C ALA A 35 -5.08 -10.13 3.62
N GLY A 36 -3.90 -10.60 3.20
CA GLY A 36 -2.71 -9.76 3.08
C GLY A 36 -2.21 -9.23 4.42
N GLY A 37 -2.24 -10.07 5.44
CA GLY A 37 -1.73 -9.79 6.78
C GLY A 37 -2.65 -8.94 7.66
N ILE A 38 -3.82 -8.53 7.15
CA ILE A 38 -4.75 -7.63 7.85
C ILE A 38 -6.16 -8.25 7.87
N GLU A 39 -6.67 -8.52 9.07
CA GLU A 39 -8.03 -9.00 9.30
C GLU A 39 -8.75 -8.08 10.28
N GLY A 40 -9.96 -7.62 9.92
CA GLY A 40 -10.73 -6.73 10.79
C GLY A 40 -10.02 -5.41 11.14
N GLY A 41 -9.05 -4.99 10.33
CA GLY A 41 -8.22 -3.80 10.59
C GLY A 41 -7.01 -4.04 11.50
N LEU A 42 -6.72 -5.28 11.87
CA LEU A 42 -5.60 -5.66 12.73
C LEU A 42 -4.61 -6.55 11.99
N SER A 43 -3.33 -6.43 12.32
CA SER A 43 -2.30 -7.36 11.84
C SER A 43 -2.54 -8.76 12.40
N ASN A 44 -2.65 -9.78 11.54
CA ASN A 44 -2.93 -11.17 11.94
C ASN A 44 -1.66 -12.04 12.14
N GLY A 45 -0.47 -11.45 11.92
CA GLY A 45 0.83 -12.11 12.07
C GLY A 45 1.44 -12.64 10.77
N GLU A 46 0.69 -12.66 9.67
CA GLU A 46 1.22 -12.93 8.34
C GLU A 46 1.85 -11.67 7.71
N ASN A 47 2.49 -11.83 6.55
CA ASN A 47 3.06 -10.70 5.82
C ASN A 47 1.97 -9.69 5.43
N ILE A 48 2.18 -8.41 5.74
CA ILE A 48 1.31 -7.34 5.26
C ILE A 48 1.59 -7.10 3.77
N ILE A 49 0.60 -7.39 2.92
CA ILE A 49 0.73 -7.28 1.46
C ILE A 49 -0.17 -6.13 0.99
N VAL A 50 0.45 -5.06 0.52
CA VAL A 50 -0.25 -3.88 -0.03
C VAL A 50 0.15 -3.68 -1.49
N ARG A 51 -0.82 -3.36 -2.34
CA ARG A 51 -0.58 -3.00 -3.74
C ARG A 51 -1.18 -1.64 -4.05
N LEU A 52 -0.46 -0.87 -4.86
CA LEU A 52 -0.82 0.49 -5.24
C LEU A 52 -0.88 0.62 -6.75
N ALA A 53 -1.90 1.34 -7.23
CA ALA A 53 -2.02 1.73 -8.61
C ALA A 53 -1.43 3.14 -8.77
N PHE A 54 -0.38 3.25 -9.58
CA PHE A 54 0.18 4.54 -9.97
C PHE A 54 -0.37 4.92 -11.33
N LYS A 55 -1.01 6.10 -11.41
CA LYS A 55 -1.33 6.67 -12.72
C LYS A 55 -0.03 6.99 -13.47
N PRO A 56 -0.04 7.00 -14.81
CA PRO A 56 1.06 7.56 -15.59
C PRO A 56 1.38 9.00 -15.20
N ILE A 57 2.64 9.38 -15.35
CA ILE A 57 3.08 10.76 -15.08
C ILE A 57 2.32 11.71 -16.02
N PRO A 58 1.86 12.88 -15.55
CA PRO A 58 0.86 13.67 -16.28
C PRO A 58 1.34 14.26 -17.60
N THR A 59 2.62 14.60 -17.73
CA THR A 59 3.16 15.30 -18.90
C THR A 59 3.71 14.31 -19.92
N LEU A 60 3.30 14.46 -21.17
CA LEU A 60 3.73 13.61 -22.28
C LEU A 60 4.55 14.41 -23.28
N MET A 61 5.59 13.79 -23.85
CA MET A 61 6.39 14.41 -24.92
C MET A 61 5.58 14.71 -26.18
N ARG A 62 4.48 13.99 -26.40
CA ARG A 62 3.38 14.41 -27.28
C ARG A 62 2.33 15.08 -26.39
N PRO A 63 2.28 16.42 -26.33
CA PRO A 63 1.46 17.09 -25.33
C PRO A 63 -0.03 16.87 -25.56
N LEU A 64 -0.77 16.80 -24.46
CA LEU A 64 -2.23 16.76 -24.48
C LEU A 64 -2.80 18.14 -24.82
N GLN A 65 -4.06 18.18 -25.26
CA GLN A 65 -4.78 19.42 -25.41
C GLN A 65 -5.16 20.00 -24.04
N THR A 66 -5.01 21.30 -23.90
CA THR A 66 -5.43 22.05 -22.71
C THR A 66 -5.91 23.45 -23.14
N ILE A 67 -6.10 24.34 -22.17
CA ILE A 67 -6.36 25.76 -22.41
C ILE A 67 -5.23 26.63 -21.86
N ASP A 68 -4.96 27.74 -22.53
CA ASP A 68 -4.20 28.84 -21.93
C ASP A 68 -5.10 29.58 -20.94
N TRP A 69 -4.68 29.65 -19.67
CA TRP A 69 -5.52 30.20 -18.62
C TRP A 69 -5.80 31.71 -18.77
N ARG A 70 -4.92 32.48 -19.40
CA ARG A 70 -5.07 33.93 -19.55
C ARG A 70 -6.02 34.26 -20.70
N THR A 71 -5.89 33.56 -21.82
CA THR A 71 -6.64 33.82 -23.05
C THR A 71 -7.90 32.98 -23.20
N LYS A 72 -8.04 31.90 -22.40
CA LYS A 72 -9.11 30.89 -22.48
C LYS A 72 -9.19 30.17 -23.83
N LYS A 73 -8.12 30.19 -24.62
CA LYS A 73 -8.02 29.54 -25.94
C LYS A 73 -7.37 28.16 -25.82
N ALA A 74 -7.62 27.30 -26.80
CA ALA A 74 -6.97 25.99 -26.91
C ALA A 74 -5.45 26.13 -27.00
N ALA A 75 -4.73 25.28 -26.28
CA ALA A 75 -3.28 25.24 -26.22
C ALA A 75 -2.78 23.79 -26.05
N ALA A 76 -1.48 23.58 -26.21
CA ALA A 76 -0.81 22.33 -25.85
C ALA A 76 -0.38 22.35 -24.37
N ALA A 77 -0.49 21.21 -23.68
CA ALA A 77 -0.01 21.08 -22.31
C ALA A 77 1.50 21.33 -22.21
N HIS A 78 1.94 21.98 -21.13
CA HIS A 78 3.37 22.19 -20.90
C HIS A 78 4.06 20.85 -20.58
N VAL A 79 5.28 20.67 -21.07
CA VAL A 79 6.10 19.47 -20.82
C VAL A 79 7.08 19.79 -19.70
N GLU A 80 6.84 19.24 -18.52
CA GLU A 80 7.68 19.48 -17.33
C GLU A 80 8.76 18.43 -17.17
N ARG A 81 8.40 17.15 -17.38
CA ARG A 81 9.32 16.02 -17.22
C ARG A 81 9.24 15.07 -18.41
N ALA A 82 10.31 14.30 -18.60
CA ALA A 82 10.49 13.37 -19.71
C ALA A 82 10.61 11.90 -19.28
N ASP A 83 10.55 11.61 -17.97
CA ASP A 83 10.52 10.23 -17.48
C ASP A 83 9.24 9.51 -17.95
N THR A 84 9.41 8.27 -18.42
CA THR A 84 8.31 7.48 -19.00
C THR A 84 7.57 6.64 -17.96
N CYS A 85 8.26 6.25 -16.88
CA CYS A 85 7.73 5.45 -15.79
C CYS A 85 8.32 5.94 -14.46
N SER A 86 7.48 6.05 -13.43
CA SER A 86 7.90 6.35 -12.05
C SER A 86 7.40 5.31 -11.05
N VAL A 87 7.05 4.10 -11.51
CA VAL A 87 6.48 3.06 -10.64
C VAL A 87 7.52 2.58 -9.63
N GLU A 88 8.77 2.42 -10.04
CA GLU A 88 9.87 1.96 -9.21
C GLU A 88 10.22 2.96 -8.10
N ALA A 89 10.32 4.24 -8.46
CA ALA A 89 10.50 5.32 -7.48
C ALA A 89 9.25 5.42 -6.56
N GLY A 90 8.06 5.23 -7.13
CA GLY A 90 6.80 5.18 -6.38
C GLY A 90 6.76 4.04 -5.35
N ALA A 91 7.34 2.87 -5.67
CA ALA A 91 7.43 1.74 -4.75
C ALA A 91 8.28 2.07 -3.52
N VAL A 92 9.44 2.72 -3.71
CA VAL A 92 10.28 3.17 -2.58
C VAL A 92 9.53 4.17 -1.70
N ILE A 93 8.79 5.10 -2.30
CA ILE A 93 7.95 6.04 -1.54
C ILE A 93 6.88 5.28 -0.75
N ALA A 94 6.22 4.30 -1.38
CA ALA A 94 5.19 3.49 -0.75
C ALA A 94 5.72 2.69 0.44
N GLU A 95 6.90 2.08 0.33
CA GLU A 95 7.57 1.38 1.43
C GLU A 95 7.84 2.32 2.62
N ASN A 96 8.31 3.54 2.36
CA ASN A 96 8.55 4.53 3.41
C ASN A 96 7.26 4.94 4.13
N ILE A 97 6.18 5.17 3.38
CA ILE A 97 4.87 5.49 3.97
C ILE A 97 4.32 4.32 4.78
N ALA A 98 4.46 3.08 4.27
CA ALA A 98 4.05 1.89 5.00
C ALA A 98 4.85 1.74 6.30
N ALA A 99 6.18 1.91 6.26
CA ALA A 99 7.03 1.86 7.46
C ALA A 99 6.65 2.93 8.49
N PHE A 100 6.34 4.15 8.04
CA PHE A 100 5.91 5.24 8.92
C PHE A 100 4.60 4.89 9.65
N VAL A 101 3.58 4.43 8.91
CA VAL A 101 2.27 4.05 9.49
C VAL A 101 2.40 2.85 10.42
N LEU A 102 3.20 1.85 10.06
CA LEU A 102 3.44 0.68 10.92
C LEU A 102 4.18 1.06 12.21
N ALA A 103 5.15 1.97 12.13
CA ALA A 103 5.84 2.47 13.31
C ALA A 103 4.90 3.24 14.24
N ASP A 104 4.00 4.06 13.70
CA ASP A 104 3.00 4.79 14.47
C ASP A 104 2.03 3.84 15.19
N ALA A 105 1.43 2.88 14.47
CA ALA A 105 0.55 1.87 15.06
C ALA A 105 1.27 0.99 16.11
N PHE A 106 2.54 0.68 15.88
CA PHE A 106 3.38 -0.03 16.83
C PHE A 106 3.60 0.79 18.11
N LEU A 107 3.93 2.07 17.99
CA LEU A 107 4.11 2.96 19.15
C LEU A 107 2.80 3.24 19.88
N GLU A 108 1.67 3.32 19.17
CA GLU A 108 0.35 3.43 19.80
C GLU A 108 0.03 2.19 20.65
N LYS A 109 0.34 0.99 20.15
CA LYS A 109 0.09 -0.28 20.85
C LYS A 109 1.03 -0.49 22.03
N PHE A 110 2.33 -0.27 21.85
CA PHE A 110 3.35 -0.64 22.83
C PHE A 110 3.82 0.53 23.69
N GLY A 111 3.77 1.78 23.21
CA GLY A 111 4.25 2.98 23.88
C GLY A 111 5.75 2.95 24.24
N GLY A 112 6.18 3.93 25.04
CA GLY A 112 7.54 4.04 25.55
C GLY A 112 8.33 5.19 24.94
N ASP A 113 9.25 5.76 25.73
CA ASP A 113 9.99 6.98 25.35
C ASP A 113 11.42 6.68 24.89
N SER A 114 11.85 5.41 24.97
CA SER A 114 13.16 4.97 24.51
C SER A 114 13.11 3.57 23.89
N LEU A 115 14.03 3.30 22.97
CA LEU A 115 14.12 2.00 22.32
C LEU A 115 14.37 0.84 23.32
N ALA A 116 15.11 1.10 24.39
CA ALA A 116 15.39 0.10 25.43
C ALA A 116 14.14 -0.27 26.24
N GLU A 117 13.23 0.69 26.43
CA GLU A 117 11.95 0.46 27.07
C GLU A 117 11.00 -0.32 26.16
N ILE A 118 10.85 0.15 24.91
CA ILE A 118 10.02 -0.49 23.88
C ILE A 118 10.38 -1.97 23.72
N LYS A 119 11.68 -2.29 23.63
CA LYS A 119 12.16 -3.68 23.48
C LYS A 119 11.76 -4.63 24.62
N LYS A 120 11.41 -4.11 25.81
CA LYS A 120 10.94 -4.94 26.93
C LYS A 120 9.43 -5.21 26.86
N ARG A 121 8.69 -4.46 26.05
CA ARG A 121 7.23 -4.53 25.92
C ARG A 121 6.76 -5.42 24.77
N VAL A 122 7.67 -5.77 23.84
CA VAL A 122 7.43 -6.60 22.65
C VAL A 122 7.91 -8.02 22.86
#